data_AF-A0A4Q6DPN9-F1
#
_entry.id   AF-A0A4Q6DPN9-F1
#
_cell.length_a   1.000
_cell.length_b   1.000
_cell.length_c   1.000
_cell.angle_alpha   90.00
_cell.angle_beta   90.00
_cell.angle_gamma   90.00
#
_symmetry.space_group_name_H-M   'P 1'
#
loop_
_entity.id
_entity.type
_entity.pdbx_description
1 polymer ?
#
loop_
_entity_poly.entity_id
_entity_poly.type
_entity_poly.pdbx_seq_one_letter_code
_entity_poly.pdbx_strand_id
1 'polypeptide(L)'
;MLVIVLFSGCQKENASLHFKTPKSKYFIPEKLARSVAGRIDINFLQGNNTLNRGGELSEEVPSRVLDDLIIVPDKYGDTALYIYNYTNDSGFVVISADVRHEPICAYIETGRFEQDTVPANFVQWFDATVENVDMLRDEQYDNTARGNYAWFELVENTNIYDSTANRIAPIEVPIDCETGWIVTQKGPLLNTQWGQGCSYNELAPNISCASTCNGRAWTGCVATAMAQVIRYWAPTNTYSYNYAGMPANSGNADVQRLMRDAGTNVNMDYGCDASGAHASAVPNGLKGNAFFGITGFGFSSATHSSYSAGSYTTVKANLDNNWPVILDGCANRRNRFLGIIYT
;
A
#
# COMPACT_ATOMS: atom_id res chain seq x y z
N MET A 1 43.85 -7.23 47.54
CA MET A 1 43.99 -6.80 46.14
C MET A 1 43.32 -5.44 46.03
N LEU A 2 44.15 -4.39 46.01
CA LEU A 2 43.79 -3.03 45.59
C LEU A 2 43.13 -3.16 44.19
N VAL A 3 42.03 -2.48 43.87
CA VAL A 3 42.06 -1.08 43.46
C VAL A 3 40.84 -0.32 44.00
N ILE A 4 41.18 0.71 44.76
CA ILE A 4 40.38 1.87 45.18
C ILE A 4 40.23 2.77 43.94
N VAL A 5 39.12 3.51 43.74
CA VAL A 5 39.05 4.99 43.78
C VAL A 5 37.78 5.43 43.04
N LEU A 6 37.03 6.49 43.39
CA LEU A 6 36.66 7.23 44.60
C LEU A 6 35.42 8.07 44.17
N PHE A 7 34.53 8.29 45.13
CA PHE A 7 33.40 9.23 45.28
C PHE A 7 33.37 10.48 44.39
N SER A 8 32.20 10.99 43.99
CA SER A 8 31.26 11.84 44.77
C SER A 8 30.29 12.46 43.74
N GLY A 9 29.07 12.93 43.99
CA GLY A 9 28.28 13.23 45.18
C GLY A 9 26.97 13.92 44.70
N CYS A 10 25.90 13.68 45.46
CA CYS A 10 24.52 14.20 45.46
C CYS A 10 23.98 15.19 44.40
N GLN A 11 22.86 14.72 43.79
CA GLN A 11 21.59 15.39 43.44
C GLN A 11 21.55 16.84 42.92
N LYS A 12 21.09 16.95 41.67
CA LYS A 12 19.97 17.82 41.28
C LYS A 12 19.33 17.30 39.99
N GLU A 13 18.00 17.29 39.94
CA GLU A 13 17.26 17.12 38.70
C GLU A 13 17.79 18.13 37.67
N ASN A 14 18.26 17.62 36.54
CA ASN A 14 18.35 18.38 35.32
C ASN A 14 17.68 17.53 34.26
N ALA A 15 16.58 18.08 33.73
CA ALA A 15 15.97 17.65 32.50
C ALA A 15 17.05 17.19 31.53
N SER A 16 16.98 15.93 31.10
CA SER A 16 17.68 15.54 29.89
C SER A 16 17.09 16.39 28.78
N LEU A 17 17.82 17.44 28.43
CA LEU A 17 17.86 17.95 27.07
C LEU A 17 18.21 16.75 26.20
N HIS A 18 17.17 16.03 25.75
CA HIS A 18 17.26 15.28 24.52
C HIS A 18 17.51 16.34 23.44
N PHE A 19 18.79 16.63 23.22
CA PHE A 19 19.21 17.20 21.96
C PHE A 19 18.68 16.24 20.91
N LYS A 20 17.63 16.68 20.19
CA LYS A 20 17.19 16.02 18.95
C LYS A 20 18.45 15.84 18.13
N THR A 21 18.87 14.60 17.96
CA THR A 21 19.88 14.21 16.98
C THR A 21 19.53 14.96 15.69
N PRO A 22 20.48 15.57 14.97
CA PRO A 22 20.18 16.11 13.65
C PRO A 22 19.45 15.00 12.89
N LYS A 23 18.24 15.29 12.39
CA LYS A 23 17.50 14.32 11.59
C LYS A 23 18.48 13.76 10.57
N SER A 24 18.51 12.42 10.46
CA SER A 24 19.44 11.67 9.59
C SER A 24 19.72 12.43 8.30
N LYS A 25 20.95 12.41 7.77
CA LYS A 25 21.29 13.05 6.49
C LYS A 25 20.39 12.58 5.32
N TYR A 26 19.72 11.45 5.50
CA TYR A 26 18.76 10.85 4.59
C TYR A 26 17.31 11.35 4.77
N PHE A 27 17.03 12.16 5.79
CA PHE A 27 15.69 12.64 6.10
C PHE A 27 15.20 13.67 5.08
N ILE A 28 13.97 13.49 4.61
CA ILE A 28 13.29 14.43 3.72
C ILE A 28 12.48 15.43 4.56
N PRO A 29 12.79 16.74 4.52
CA PRO A 29 12.02 17.76 5.20
C PRO A 29 10.60 17.90 4.64
N GLU A 30 9.64 18.22 5.51
CA GLU A 30 8.24 18.45 5.15
C GLU A 30 8.10 19.45 4.00
N LYS A 31 8.87 20.55 4.01
CA LYS A 31 8.84 21.57 2.95
C LYS A 31 9.12 20.99 1.55
N LEU A 32 10.10 20.09 1.46
CA LEU A 32 10.43 19.42 0.19
C LEU A 32 9.32 18.44 -0.20
N ALA A 33 8.84 17.62 0.74
CA ALA A 33 7.72 16.72 0.52
C ALA A 33 6.46 17.47 0.05
N ARG A 34 6.16 18.64 0.65
CA ARG A 34 5.05 19.52 0.25
C ARG A 34 5.23 20.06 -1.16
N SER A 35 6.44 20.49 -1.53
CA SER A 35 6.74 20.95 -2.90
C SER A 35 6.50 19.84 -3.91
N VAL A 36 6.88 18.60 -3.58
CA VAL A 36 6.59 17.42 -4.38
C VAL A 36 5.08 17.18 -4.48
N ALA A 37 4.37 17.12 -3.35
CA ALA A 37 2.93 16.86 -3.31
C ALA A 37 2.11 17.85 -4.15
N GLY A 38 2.48 19.14 -4.15
CA GLY A 38 1.77 20.19 -4.88
C GLY A 38 2.05 20.23 -6.39
N ARG A 39 3.04 19.49 -6.89
CA ARG A 39 3.45 19.49 -8.31
C ARG A 39 3.30 18.16 -9.01
N ILE A 40 2.89 17.11 -8.30
CA ILE A 40 2.54 15.83 -8.91
C ILE A 40 1.17 15.96 -9.56
N ASP A 41 1.11 15.75 -10.87
CA ASP A 41 -0.14 15.51 -11.60
C ASP A 41 -0.21 14.06 -12.11
N ILE A 42 -1.41 13.55 -12.31
CA ILE A 42 -1.66 12.20 -12.82
C ILE A 42 -1.04 11.99 -14.21
N ASN A 43 -1.01 13.04 -15.05
CA ASN A 43 -0.37 12.98 -16.37
C ASN A 43 1.15 12.82 -16.28
N PHE A 44 1.75 13.37 -15.22
CA PHE A 44 3.17 13.16 -14.90
C PHE A 44 3.42 11.70 -14.49
N LEU A 45 2.55 11.12 -13.68
CA LEU A 45 2.68 9.73 -13.21
C LEU A 45 2.35 8.66 -14.26
N GLN A 46 1.48 8.97 -15.23
CA GLN A 46 1.05 8.05 -16.29
C GLN A 46 1.96 8.06 -17.53
N GLY A 47 3.03 8.88 -17.53
CA GLY A 47 4.01 8.89 -18.63
C GLY A 47 3.50 9.47 -19.94
N ASN A 48 2.36 10.17 -19.94
CA ASN A 48 1.83 10.86 -21.13
C ASN A 48 2.68 12.07 -21.54
N ASN A 49 3.65 12.46 -20.71
CA ASN A 49 4.70 13.36 -21.11
C ASN A 49 5.81 12.53 -21.78
N THR A 50 5.84 12.51 -23.11
CA THR A 50 7.08 12.32 -23.85
C THR A 50 8.03 13.45 -23.46
N LEU A 51 8.78 13.25 -22.37
CA LEU A 51 9.86 14.16 -21.99
C LEU A 51 11.00 13.97 -22.98
N ASN A 52 10.87 14.61 -24.14
CA ASN A 52 11.98 14.86 -25.02
C ASN A 52 13.02 15.61 -24.18
N ARG A 53 14.16 14.97 -23.97
CA ARG A 53 15.35 15.54 -23.32
C ARG A 53 15.71 16.84 -24.08
N GLY A 54 15.22 17.99 -23.61
CA GLY A 54 15.41 19.31 -24.24
C GLY A 54 14.17 20.04 -24.79
N GLY A 55 12.94 19.59 -24.53
CA GLY A 55 11.74 20.37 -24.86
C GLY A 55 11.38 21.38 -23.76
N GLU A 56 11.16 22.65 -24.11
CA GLU A 56 10.51 23.62 -23.21
C GLU A 56 9.12 23.09 -22.82
N LEU A 57 8.82 23.11 -21.51
CA LEU A 57 7.49 22.76 -21.00
C LEU A 57 6.48 23.80 -21.50
N SER A 58 5.60 23.39 -22.40
CA SER A 58 4.43 24.18 -22.78
C SER A 58 3.34 24.03 -21.71
N GLU A 59 2.92 25.19 -21.17
CA GLU A 59 1.74 25.45 -20.35
C GLU A 59 1.70 24.84 -18.93
N GLU A 60 1.13 25.62 -17.99
CA GLU A 60 1.17 25.47 -16.54
C GLU A 60 1.11 24.01 -16.06
N VAL A 61 2.16 23.56 -15.34
CA VAL A 61 2.09 22.29 -14.60
C VAL A 61 0.89 22.39 -13.64
N PRO A 62 -0.15 21.55 -13.77
CA PRO A 62 -1.33 21.65 -12.93
C PRO A 62 -0.94 21.49 -11.46
N SER A 63 -1.07 22.54 -10.65
CA SER A 63 -0.83 22.45 -9.21
C SER A 63 -2.10 21.89 -8.54
N ARG A 64 -2.03 20.70 -7.96
CA ARG A 64 -3.10 20.23 -7.08
C ARG A 64 -3.05 21.01 -5.78
N VAL A 65 -4.20 21.55 -5.35
CA VAL A 65 -4.30 22.34 -4.12
C VAL A 65 -4.31 21.38 -2.92
N LEU A 66 -3.29 21.51 -2.08
CA LEU A 66 -3.17 20.73 -0.83
C LEU A 66 -4.17 21.25 0.20
N ASP A 67 -4.80 20.34 0.93
CA ASP A 67 -5.72 20.66 2.02
C ASP A 67 -5.07 20.47 3.39
N ASP A 68 -4.78 19.22 3.76
CA ASP A 68 -4.12 18.90 5.03
C ASP A 68 -2.90 17.97 4.86
N LEU A 69 -2.19 17.79 5.98
CA LEU A 69 -1.03 16.92 6.11
C LEU A 69 -1.22 16.02 7.33
N ILE A 70 -1.04 14.72 7.12
CA ILE A 70 -0.96 13.71 8.18
C ILE A 70 0.47 13.16 8.22
N ILE A 71 1.05 13.11 9.42
CA ILE A 71 2.41 12.61 9.66
C ILE A 71 2.32 11.18 10.20
N VAL A 72 2.97 10.26 9.50
CA VAL A 72 3.11 8.87 9.95
C VAL A 72 4.50 8.69 10.58
N PRO A 73 4.59 8.38 11.88
CA PRO A 73 5.88 8.16 12.54
C PRO A 73 6.43 6.75 12.31
N ASP A 74 7.76 6.67 12.32
CA ASP A 74 8.56 5.47 12.39
C ASP A 74 8.59 4.91 13.82
N LYS A 75 9.36 3.84 14.08
CA LYS A 75 9.39 3.22 15.43
C LYS A 75 10.17 4.05 16.46
N TYR A 76 10.91 5.05 16.01
CA TYR A 76 11.68 5.99 16.81
C TYR A 76 10.92 7.29 17.09
N GLY A 77 9.73 7.47 16.48
CA GLY A 77 8.92 8.68 16.58
C GLY A 77 9.29 9.77 15.58
N ASP A 78 10.24 9.51 14.67
CA ASP A 78 10.57 10.38 13.56
C ASP A 78 9.59 10.18 12.40
N THR A 79 9.32 11.21 11.60
CA THR A 79 8.43 11.07 10.44
C THR A 79 8.97 10.02 9.48
N ALA A 80 8.17 9.00 9.16
CA ALA A 80 8.43 7.98 8.14
C ALA A 80 7.76 8.34 6.82
N LEU A 81 6.50 8.79 6.86
CA LEU A 81 5.71 9.15 5.69
C LEU A 81 4.95 10.46 5.94
N TYR A 82 4.70 11.20 4.86
CA TYR A 82 3.77 12.31 4.78
C TYR A 82 2.58 11.90 3.93
N ILE A 83 1.35 12.12 4.41
CA ILE A 83 0.13 11.95 3.62
C ILE A 83 -0.45 13.34 3.40
N TYR A 84 -0.54 13.76 2.14
CA TYR A 84 -1.16 15.03 1.78
C TYR A 84 -2.49 14.79 1.10
N ASN A 85 -3.58 15.24 1.71
CA ASN A 85 -4.89 15.28 1.06
C ASN A 85 -4.98 16.49 0.12
N TYR A 86 -5.70 16.31 -0.98
CA TYR A 86 -6.06 17.40 -1.88
C TYR A 86 -7.45 17.94 -1.55
N THR A 87 -7.69 19.22 -1.85
CA THR A 87 -9.02 19.84 -1.67
C THR A 87 -10.08 19.17 -2.54
N ASN A 88 -11.36 19.32 -2.18
CA ASN A 88 -12.51 18.83 -2.94
C ASN A 88 -12.49 17.32 -3.21
N ASP A 89 -12.02 16.52 -2.24
CA ASP A 89 -11.92 15.07 -2.35
C ASP A 89 -11.21 14.59 -3.63
N SER A 90 -10.18 15.33 -4.05
CA SER A 90 -9.38 15.03 -5.24
C SER A 90 -8.22 14.07 -4.95
N GLY A 91 -8.43 13.19 -3.98
CA GLY A 91 -7.49 12.15 -3.58
C GLY A 91 -6.40 12.61 -2.63
N PHE A 92 -5.34 11.83 -2.55
CA PHE A 92 -4.20 12.11 -1.68
C PHE A 92 -2.92 11.45 -2.21
N VAL A 93 -1.77 11.92 -1.73
CA VAL A 93 -0.46 11.35 -2.04
C VAL A 93 0.30 10.98 -0.77
N VAL A 94 0.99 9.85 -0.80
CA VAL A 94 1.86 9.36 0.28
C VAL A 94 3.30 9.51 -0.15
N ILE A 95 4.08 10.28 0.62
CA ILE A 95 5.47 10.64 0.31
C ILE A 95 6.39 10.11 1.40
N SER A 96 7.51 9.50 1.01
CA SER A 96 8.53 9.03 1.94
C SER A 96 9.25 10.20 2.64
N ALA A 97 9.57 10.03 3.92
CA ALA A 97 10.43 10.93 4.68
C ALA A 97 11.91 10.49 4.73
N ASP A 98 12.31 9.52 3.91
CA ASP A 98 13.70 9.05 3.75
C ASP A 98 14.07 8.99 2.25
N VAL A 99 15.16 9.66 1.89
CA VAL A 99 15.65 9.79 0.49
C VAL A 99 16.05 8.45 -0.12
N ARG A 100 16.29 7.43 0.70
CA ARG A 100 16.66 6.09 0.23
C ARG A 100 15.44 5.23 -0.12
N HIS A 101 14.23 5.71 0.12
CA HIS A 101 12.98 5.06 -0.30
C HIS A 101 12.36 5.83 -1.48
N GLU A 102 11.48 5.19 -2.25
CA GLU A 102 10.75 5.83 -3.35
C GLU A 102 10.05 7.11 -2.89
N PRO A 103 10.13 8.22 -3.66
CA PRO A 103 9.60 9.50 -3.24
C PRO A 103 8.08 9.49 -3.09
N ILE A 104 7.38 8.86 -4.03
CA ILE A 104 5.92 8.71 -4.03
C ILE A 104 5.64 7.24 -3.75
N CYS A 105 5.18 6.94 -2.53
CA CYS A 105 4.85 5.56 -2.14
C CYS A 105 3.49 5.14 -2.67
N ALA A 106 2.53 6.07 -2.73
CA ALA A 106 1.21 5.86 -3.30
C ALA A 106 0.56 7.18 -3.72
N TYR A 107 -0.37 7.12 -4.66
CA TYR A 107 -1.29 8.21 -4.97
C TYR A 107 -2.70 7.65 -5.19
N ILE A 108 -3.69 8.40 -4.76
CA ILE A 108 -5.10 8.09 -4.92
C ILE A 108 -5.72 9.27 -5.68
N GLU A 109 -6.58 8.98 -6.65
CA GLU A 109 -7.09 10.01 -7.57
C GLU A 109 -8.32 10.76 -7.03
N THR A 110 -9.12 10.11 -6.20
CA THR A 110 -10.39 10.64 -5.67
C THR A 110 -10.61 10.19 -4.22
N GLY A 111 -11.43 10.94 -3.49
CA GLY A 111 -11.65 10.75 -2.07
C GLY A 111 -10.61 11.47 -1.21
N ARG A 112 -10.54 11.06 0.06
CA ARG A 112 -9.64 11.62 1.07
C ARG A 112 -9.12 10.48 1.95
N PHE A 113 -7.89 10.62 2.45
CA PHE A 113 -7.43 9.81 3.55
C PHE A 113 -8.01 10.33 4.87
N GLU A 114 -8.82 9.51 5.53
CA GLU A 114 -9.32 9.74 6.88
C GLU A 114 -8.81 8.65 7.82
N GLN A 115 -8.29 9.07 8.97
CA GLN A 115 -7.57 8.21 9.91
C GLN A 115 -8.50 7.18 10.58
N ASP A 116 -9.79 7.41 10.68
CA ASP A 116 -10.74 6.53 11.37
C ASP A 116 -11.49 5.56 10.43
N THR A 117 -11.26 5.63 9.11
CA THR A 117 -11.99 4.82 8.12
C THR A 117 -11.09 3.93 7.25
N VAL A 118 -9.85 3.65 7.67
CA VAL A 118 -8.86 2.95 6.86
C VAL A 118 -9.13 1.42 6.84
N PRO A 119 -9.31 0.79 5.68
CA PRO A 119 -9.47 -0.67 5.59
C PRO A 119 -8.23 -1.41 6.12
N ALA A 120 -8.41 -2.51 6.85
CA ALA A 120 -7.31 -3.24 7.51
C ALA A 120 -6.14 -3.59 6.58
N ASN A 121 -6.40 -4.05 5.36
CA ASN A 121 -5.34 -4.35 4.38
C ASN A 121 -4.56 -3.10 3.96
N PHE A 122 -5.21 -1.95 3.90
CA PHE A 122 -4.55 -0.70 3.58
C PHE A 122 -3.67 -0.23 4.74
N VAL A 123 -4.12 -0.48 5.97
CA VAL A 123 -3.28 -0.28 7.17
C VAL A 123 -2.03 -1.17 7.15
N GLN A 124 -2.18 -2.45 6.80
CA GLN A 124 -1.04 -3.38 6.67
C GLN A 124 -0.03 -2.91 5.63
N TRP A 125 -0.49 -2.34 4.51
CA TRP A 125 0.41 -1.76 3.51
C TRP A 125 1.19 -0.56 4.07
N PHE A 126 0.54 0.33 4.83
CA PHE A 126 1.24 1.43 5.47
C PHE A 126 2.28 0.93 6.48
N ASP A 127 1.94 -0.04 7.31
CA ASP A 127 2.87 -0.57 8.30
C ASP A 127 4.06 -1.28 7.63
N ALA A 128 3.85 -2.04 6.56
CA ALA A 128 4.94 -2.59 5.76
C ALA A 128 5.80 -1.49 5.12
N THR A 129 5.18 -0.41 4.65
CA THR A 129 5.91 0.73 4.05
C THR A 129 6.74 1.48 5.11
N VAL A 130 6.22 1.65 6.33
CA VAL A 130 6.98 2.22 7.44
C VAL A 130 8.09 1.26 7.89
N GLU A 131 7.84 -0.06 7.92
CA GLU A 131 8.86 -1.06 8.21
C GLU A 131 10.03 -1.00 7.20
N ASN A 132 9.77 -0.76 5.91
CA ASN A 132 10.83 -0.54 4.92
C ASN A 132 11.69 0.69 5.26
N VAL A 133 11.07 1.79 5.73
CA VAL A 133 11.80 2.97 6.21
C VAL A 133 12.59 2.67 7.48
N ASP A 134 12.01 1.93 8.43
CA ASP A 134 12.69 1.46 9.65
C ASP A 134 13.93 0.62 9.28
N MET A 135 13.82 -0.30 8.31
CA MET A 135 14.93 -1.15 7.83
C MET A 135 16.05 -0.33 7.19
N LEU A 136 15.74 0.71 6.41
CA LEU A 136 16.74 1.62 5.84
C LEU A 136 17.46 2.40 6.95
N ARG A 137 16.72 2.89 7.96
CA ARG A 137 17.28 3.64 9.11
C ARG A 137 18.13 2.77 10.02
N ASP A 138 17.80 1.50 10.13
CA ASP A 138 18.56 0.48 10.86
C ASP A 138 19.74 -0.10 10.06
N GLU A 139 19.96 0.35 8.82
CA GLU A 139 21.02 -0.15 7.93
C GLU A 139 20.91 -1.66 7.61
N GLN A 140 19.70 -2.23 7.70
CA GLN A 140 19.43 -3.64 7.36
C GLN A 140 19.36 -3.86 5.85
N TYR A 141 19.12 -2.79 5.09
CA TYR A 141 19.07 -2.77 3.65
C TYR A 141 19.64 -1.44 3.15
N ASP A 142 20.37 -1.46 2.05
CA ASP A 142 20.88 -0.24 1.39
C ASP A 142 20.19 -0.06 0.04
N ASN A 143 19.39 1.00 -0.05
CA ASN A 143 18.75 1.45 -1.28
C ASN A 143 19.18 2.88 -1.64
N THR A 144 20.29 3.36 -1.06
CA THR A 144 20.71 4.76 -1.19
C THR A 144 20.82 5.17 -2.64
N ALA A 145 21.53 4.38 -3.43
CA ALA A 145 21.66 4.50 -4.88
C ALA A 145 20.34 4.81 -5.62
N ARG A 146 19.36 3.92 -5.46
CA ARG A 146 18.11 3.95 -6.21
C ARG A 146 17.15 5.01 -5.69
N GLY A 147 17.02 5.14 -4.38
CA GLY A 147 16.18 6.18 -3.77
C GLY A 147 16.67 7.57 -4.15
N ASN A 148 17.98 7.80 -4.03
CA ASN A 148 18.64 9.02 -4.48
C ASN A 148 18.26 9.36 -5.93
N TYR A 149 18.46 8.42 -6.84
CA TYR A 149 18.13 8.61 -8.24
C TYR A 149 16.65 8.91 -8.47
N ALA A 150 15.73 8.17 -7.82
CA ALA A 150 14.30 8.40 -7.95
C ALA A 150 13.87 9.79 -7.46
N TRP A 151 14.44 10.26 -6.33
CA TRP A 151 14.21 11.62 -5.84
C TRP A 151 14.78 12.67 -6.79
N PHE A 152 15.97 12.46 -7.34
CA PHE A 152 16.58 13.35 -8.31
C PHE A 152 15.73 13.48 -9.57
N GLU A 153 15.31 12.36 -10.18
CA GLU A 153 14.45 12.39 -11.36
C GLU A 153 13.14 13.10 -11.09
N LEU A 154 12.51 12.85 -9.93
CA LEU A 154 11.26 13.51 -9.57
C LEU A 154 11.45 15.03 -9.42
N VAL A 155 12.47 15.47 -8.68
CA VAL A 155 12.72 16.89 -8.41
C VAL A 155 13.14 17.65 -9.68
N GLU A 156 13.95 17.03 -10.55
CA GLU A 156 14.31 17.60 -11.85
C GLU A 156 13.09 17.70 -12.78
N ASN A 157 12.34 16.61 -12.96
CA ASN A 157 11.23 16.58 -13.91
C ASN A 157 10.04 17.45 -13.45
N THR A 158 9.96 17.81 -12.17
CA THR A 158 8.92 18.70 -11.62
C THR A 158 9.38 20.16 -11.47
N ASN A 159 10.60 20.49 -11.91
CA ASN A 159 11.22 21.82 -11.76
C ASN A 159 11.17 22.34 -10.30
N ILE A 160 11.22 21.45 -9.30
CA ILE A 160 11.10 21.83 -7.87
C ILE A 160 12.29 22.67 -7.38
N TYR A 161 13.35 22.81 -8.19
CA TYR A 161 14.44 23.73 -7.97
C TYR A 161 14.00 25.21 -8.07
N ASP A 162 13.38 25.71 -7.00
CA ASP A 162 13.42 27.14 -6.69
C ASP A 162 14.75 27.45 -5.98
N SER A 163 15.52 28.32 -6.62
CA SER A 163 16.96 28.53 -6.57
C SER A 163 17.64 28.83 -5.23
N THR A 164 16.95 28.78 -4.07
CA THR A 164 17.60 29.12 -2.78
C THR A 164 17.13 28.36 -1.53
N ALA A 165 16.11 27.49 -1.61
CA ALA A 165 15.39 27.08 -0.38
C ALA A 165 15.38 25.58 -0.02
N ASN A 166 15.75 24.67 -0.92
CA ASN A 166 15.62 23.23 -0.74
C ASN A 166 16.93 22.47 -1.09
N ARG A 167 18.04 22.81 -0.42
CA ARG A 167 19.28 22.04 -0.58
C ARG A 167 19.16 20.69 0.14
N ILE A 168 18.70 19.67 -0.57
CA ILE A 168 19.10 18.28 -0.28
C ILE A 168 20.63 18.25 -0.44
N ALA A 169 21.35 17.50 0.40
CA ALA A 169 22.74 17.18 0.10
C ALA A 169 22.84 16.63 -1.33
N PRO A 170 23.93 16.87 -2.07
CA PRO A 170 24.08 16.34 -3.42
C PRO A 170 23.74 14.86 -3.42
N ILE A 171 22.71 14.52 -4.17
CA ILE A 171 22.25 13.16 -4.34
C ILE A 171 23.38 12.44 -5.10
N GLU A 172 24.15 11.60 -4.40
CA GLU A 172 25.18 10.78 -5.04
C GLU A 172 24.47 9.70 -5.87
N VAL A 173 24.46 9.89 -7.19
CA VAL A 173 23.94 8.93 -8.17
C VAL A 173 25.06 7.95 -8.52
N PRO A 174 24.92 6.64 -8.26
CA PRO A 174 25.87 5.67 -8.79
C PRO A 174 25.74 5.62 -10.32
N ILE A 175 26.89 5.61 -10.97
CA ILE A 175 27.10 5.74 -12.43
C ILE A 175 26.41 4.63 -13.25
N ASP A 176 25.89 3.57 -12.60
CA ASP A 176 25.37 2.35 -13.23
C ASP A 176 23.84 2.16 -13.07
N CYS A 177 23.08 3.23 -12.81
CA CYS A 177 21.62 3.17 -12.89
C CYS A 177 21.23 3.36 -14.36
N GLU A 178 20.91 2.28 -15.08
CA GLU A 178 20.48 2.34 -16.49
C GLU A 178 19.40 3.42 -16.69
N THR A 179 19.71 4.38 -17.56
CA THR A 179 18.90 5.56 -17.80
C THR A 179 17.76 5.25 -18.77
N GLY A 180 16.53 5.39 -18.30
CA GLY A 180 15.31 5.38 -19.12
C GLY A 180 14.26 4.39 -18.62
N TRP A 181 13.18 4.89 -18.04
CA TRP A 181 12.03 4.09 -17.66
C TRP A 181 10.87 4.34 -18.63
N ILE A 182 10.30 3.26 -19.16
CA ILE A 182 9.00 3.34 -19.86
C ILE A 182 7.93 3.14 -18.79
N VAL A 183 7.15 4.18 -18.53
CA VAL A 183 5.93 4.04 -17.72
C VAL A 183 4.88 3.36 -18.60
N THR A 184 4.40 2.21 -18.16
CA THR A 184 3.28 1.51 -18.80
C THR A 184 2.19 1.32 -17.76
N GLN A 185 1.06 1.98 -17.96
CA GLN A 185 -0.12 1.78 -17.13
C GLN A 185 -0.91 0.58 -17.64
N LYS A 186 -1.23 -0.35 -16.74
CA LYS A 186 -2.09 -1.51 -17.00
C LYS A 186 -3.28 -1.47 -16.04
N GLY A 187 -4.46 -1.18 -16.57
CA GLY A 187 -5.70 -1.13 -15.79
C GLY A 187 -6.16 0.29 -15.42
N PRO A 188 -7.10 0.42 -14.46
CA PRO A 188 -7.61 -0.66 -13.60
C PRO A 188 -8.30 -1.78 -14.40
N LEU A 189 -7.94 -3.04 -14.11
CA LEU A 189 -8.52 -4.21 -14.80
C LEU A 189 -9.88 -4.60 -14.21
N LEU A 190 -10.03 -4.47 -12.89
CA LEU A 190 -11.25 -4.80 -12.17
C LEU A 190 -12.23 -3.62 -12.27
N ASN A 191 -13.49 -3.94 -12.59
CA ASN A 191 -14.60 -2.97 -12.56
C ASN A 191 -15.37 -2.99 -11.23
N THR A 192 -15.05 -3.93 -10.34
CA THR A 192 -15.68 -4.05 -9.03
C THR A 192 -14.97 -3.23 -7.98
N GLN A 193 -15.74 -2.73 -7.03
CA GLN A 193 -15.27 -2.11 -5.80
C GLN A 193 -15.93 -2.84 -4.62
N TRP A 194 -15.73 -4.16 -4.55
CA TRP A 194 -16.40 -4.98 -3.54
C TRP A 194 -15.68 -4.91 -2.19
N GLY A 195 -16.49 -4.83 -1.13
CA GLY A 195 -16.04 -4.86 0.27
C GLY A 195 -16.25 -6.22 0.94
N GLN A 196 -16.19 -6.21 2.27
CA GLN A 196 -16.34 -7.41 3.10
C GLN A 196 -17.60 -7.41 3.99
N GLY A 197 -18.23 -6.26 4.15
CA GLY A 197 -19.31 -6.07 5.12
C GLY A 197 -20.70 -6.17 4.48
N CYS A 198 -21.59 -5.29 4.95
CA CYS A 198 -22.98 -5.19 4.52
C CYS A 198 -23.16 -5.32 3.01
N SER A 199 -24.24 -5.97 2.60
CA SER A 199 -24.51 -6.37 1.21
C SER A 199 -23.64 -7.51 0.68
N TYR A 200 -22.38 -7.68 1.12
CA TYR A 200 -21.48 -8.75 0.68
C TYR A 200 -21.52 -9.98 1.58
N ASN A 201 -21.64 -9.79 2.90
CA ASN A 201 -21.55 -10.84 3.92
C ASN A 201 -22.91 -11.44 4.33
N GLU A 202 -24.00 -11.20 3.60
CA GLU A 202 -25.33 -11.69 3.98
C GLU A 202 -25.45 -13.23 4.06
N LEU A 203 -24.50 -13.95 3.45
CA LEU A 203 -24.41 -15.41 3.51
C LEU A 203 -23.19 -15.92 4.31
N ALA A 204 -22.43 -15.04 4.96
CA ALA A 204 -21.40 -15.43 5.93
C ALA A 204 -22.05 -15.95 7.23
N PRO A 205 -21.33 -16.74 8.07
CA PRO A 205 -21.89 -17.26 9.32
C PRO A 205 -22.45 -16.16 10.22
N ASN A 206 -23.63 -16.39 10.79
CA ASN A 206 -24.20 -15.52 11.82
C ASN A 206 -23.63 -15.94 13.18
N ILE A 207 -22.66 -15.18 13.67
CA ILE A 207 -21.97 -15.41 14.95
C ILE A 207 -22.19 -14.24 15.93
N SER A 208 -23.28 -13.49 15.74
CA SER A 208 -23.71 -12.35 16.59
C SER A 208 -22.68 -11.22 16.70
N CYS A 209 -22.05 -10.86 15.57
CA CYS A 209 -21.08 -9.77 15.52
C CYS A 209 -21.73 -8.40 15.73
N ALA A 210 -21.38 -7.70 16.81
CA ALA A 210 -21.83 -6.34 17.05
C ALA A 210 -21.17 -5.29 16.14
N SER A 211 -19.99 -5.62 15.61
CA SER A 211 -19.17 -4.78 14.71
C SER A 211 -19.67 -4.75 13.27
N THR A 212 -20.60 -5.63 12.90
CA THR A 212 -21.16 -5.69 11.54
C THR A 212 -22.65 -5.37 11.55
N CYS A 213 -23.15 -4.80 10.46
CA CYS A 213 -24.53 -4.32 10.37
C CYS A 213 -25.62 -5.40 10.44
N ASN A 214 -25.27 -6.68 10.26
CA ASN A 214 -26.21 -7.80 10.15
C ASN A 214 -25.89 -8.96 11.11
N GLY A 215 -24.98 -8.77 12.07
CA GLY A 215 -24.61 -9.80 13.04
C GLY A 215 -23.74 -10.92 12.46
N ARG A 216 -23.37 -10.84 11.18
CA ARG A 216 -22.59 -11.87 10.49
C ARG A 216 -21.10 -11.55 10.49
N ALA A 217 -20.28 -12.58 10.40
CA ALA A 217 -18.84 -12.41 10.19
C ALA A 217 -18.55 -11.61 8.91
N TRP A 218 -17.35 -11.05 8.82
CA TRP A 218 -16.84 -10.49 7.57
C TRP A 218 -16.67 -11.58 6.51
N THR A 219 -16.71 -11.24 5.21
CA THR A 219 -16.41 -12.23 4.17
C THR A 219 -14.95 -12.72 4.22
N GLY A 220 -14.04 -11.88 4.70
CA GLY A 220 -12.60 -12.12 4.70
C GLY A 220 -11.93 -11.55 3.45
N CYS A 221 -10.76 -10.95 3.63
CA CYS A 221 -10.06 -10.24 2.54
C CYS A 221 -9.66 -11.18 1.40
N VAL A 222 -9.28 -12.42 1.72
CA VAL A 222 -8.95 -13.45 0.73
C VAL A 222 -10.16 -13.81 -0.13
N ALA A 223 -11.34 -13.98 0.49
CA ALA A 223 -12.57 -14.29 -0.24
C ALA A 223 -13.00 -13.12 -1.13
N THR A 224 -12.93 -11.88 -0.62
CA THR A 224 -13.25 -10.68 -1.42
C THR A 224 -12.28 -10.51 -2.60
N ALA A 225 -10.97 -10.70 -2.40
CA ALA A 225 -9.99 -10.64 -3.48
C ALA A 225 -10.25 -11.73 -4.54
N MET A 226 -10.49 -12.98 -4.12
CA MET A 226 -10.87 -14.07 -5.01
C MET A 226 -12.15 -13.73 -5.79
N ALA A 227 -13.20 -13.26 -5.12
CA ALA A 227 -14.48 -12.95 -5.73
C ALA A 227 -14.34 -11.89 -6.83
N GLN A 228 -13.54 -10.84 -6.61
CA GLN A 228 -13.30 -9.82 -7.64
C GLN A 228 -12.54 -10.36 -8.86
N VAL A 229 -11.58 -11.27 -8.67
CA VAL A 229 -10.86 -11.93 -9.78
C VAL A 229 -11.74 -12.93 -10.52
N ILE A 230 -12.53 -13.73 -9.79
CA ILE A 230 -13.51 -14.66 -10.38
C ILE A 230 -14.53 -13.87 -11.21
N ARG A 231 -14.98 -12.72 -10.70
CA ARG A 231 -15.85 -11.80 -11.39
C ARG A 231 -15.25 -11.29 -12.71
N TYR A 232 -14.00 -10.86 -12.68
CA TYR A 232 -13.31 -10.35 -13.87
C TYR A 232 -13.28 -11.37 -15.00
N TRP A 233 -12.97 -12.63 -14.66
CA TRP A 233 -12.90 -13.71 -15.65
C TRP A 233 -14.26 -14.31 -16.03
N ALA A 234 -15.26 -14.19 -15.14
CA ALA A 234 -16.59 -14.78 -15.27
C ALA A 234 -16.58 -16.24 -15.78
N PRO A 235 -15.76 -17.15 -15.20
CA PRO A 235 -15.57 -18.49 -15.72
C PRO A 235 -16.83 -19.34 -15.58
N THR A 236 -17.06 -20.21 -16.56
CA THR A 236 -18.05 -21.28 -16.46
C THR A 236 -17.62 -22.28 -15.37
N ASN A 237 -18.52 -22.55 -14.42
CA ASN A 237 -18.30 -23.51 -13.35
C ASN A 237 -19.63 -24.10 -12.88
N THR A 238 -19.57 -25.06 -11.96
CA THR A 238 -20.74 -25.78 -11.43
C THR A 238 -21.68 -24.91 -10.59
N TYR A 239 -21.20 -23.78 -10.05
CA TYR A 239 -22.02 -22.87 -9.23
C TYR A 239 -23.04 -22.06 -10.04
N SER A 240 -22.82 -21.93 -11.36
CA SER A 240 -23.74 -21.26 -12.30
C SER A 240 -24.17 -19.85 -11.87
N TYR A 241 -23.19 -19.00 -11.52
CA TYR A 241 -23.45 -17.60 -11.15
C TYR A 241 -23.98 -16.79 -12.33
N ASN A 242 -24.95 -15.90 -12.07
CA ASN A 242 -25.27 -14.84 -13.02
C ASN A 242 -24.26 -13.70 -12.90
N TYR A 243 -23.11 -13.83 -13.57
CA TYR A 243 -22.15 -12.75 -13.58
C TYR A 243 -22.79 -11.48 -14.20
N ALA A 244 -23.45 -11.52 -15.35
CA ALA A 244 -24.03 -10.28 -15.92
C ALA A 244 -24.89 -9.45 -14.94
N GLY A 245 -25.57 -10.10 -13.99
CA GLY A 245 -26.37 -9.44 -12.94
C GLY A 245 -25.64 -8.91 -11.70
N MET A 246 -24.35 -9.19 -11.46
CA MET A 246 -23.66 -8.69 -10.26
C MET A 246 -23.27 -7.21 -10.41
N PRO A 247 -23.67 -6.32 -9.50
CA PRO A 247 -23.31 -4.91 -9.55
C PRO A 247 -21.84 -4.68 -9.18
N ALA A 248 -21.27 -3.57 -9.65
CA ALA A 248 -19.87 -3.20 -9.41
C ALA A 248 -19.60 -2.84 -7.94
N ASN A 249 -20.54 -2.17 -7.26
CA ASN A 249 -20.30 -1.45 -6.01
C ASN A 249 -21.22 -1.91 -4.85
N SER A 250 -21.86 -3.07 -4.98
CA SER A 250 -22.72 -3.63 -3.92
C SER A 250 -22.80 -5.15 -4.04
N GLY A 251 -23.29 -5.82 -3.00
CA GLY A 251 -23.59 -7.24 -3.07
C GLY A 251 -25.06 -7.51 -3.36
N ASN A 252 -25.32 -8.27 -4.43
CA ASN A 252 -26.60 -8.93 -4.66
C ASN A 252 -26.50 -10.42 -4.26
N ALA A 253 -27.57 -11.20 -4.50
CA ALA A 253 -27.60 -12.62 -4.14
C ALA A 253 -26.42 -13.44 -4.71
N ASP A 254 -26.02 -13.23 -5.96
CA ASP A 254 -24.90 -13.97 -6.55
C ASP A 254 -23.54 -13.48 -6.05
N VAL A 255 -23.37 -12.19 -5.75
CA VAL A 255 -22.15 -11.69 -5.07
C VAL A 255 -22.02 -12.33 -3.69
N GLN A 256 -23.10 -12.35 -2.92
CA GLN A 256 -23.11 -12.95 -1.58
C GLN A 256 -22.81 -14.45 -1.63
N ARG A 257 -23.36 -15.17 -2.61
CA ARG A 257 -23.04 -16.59 -2.85
C ARG A 257 -21.57 -16.76 -3.19
N LEU A 258 -21.06 -15.97 -4.14
CA LEU A 258 -19.65 -16.01 -4.55
C LEU A 258 -18.71 -15.73 -3.37
N MET A 259 -19.02 -14.75 -2.52
CA MET A 259 -18.23 -14.44 -1.31
C MET A 259 -18.20 -15.62 -0.33
N ARG A 260 -19.37 -16.21 -0.01
CA ARG A 260 -19.47 -17.39 0.86
C ARG A 260 -18.71 -18.59 0.28
N ASP A 261 -18.90 -18.86 -1.00
CA ASP A 261 -18.31 -20.02 -1.67
C ASP A 261 -16.79 -19.84 -1.79
N ALA A 262 -16.31 -18.61 -2.05
CA ALA A 262 -14.88 -18.30 -2.04
C ALA A 262 -14.27 -18.51 -0.66
N GLY A 263 -14.92 -18.03 0.41
CA GLY A 263 -14.49 -18.25 1.79
C GLY A 263 -14.48 -19.74 2.17
N THR A 264 -15.50 -20.49 1.77
CA THR A 264 -15.56 -21.95 2.00
C THR A 264 -14.39 -22.66 1.32
N ASN A 265 -14.09 -22.30 0.07
CA ASN A 265 -13.04 -22.91 -0.74
C ASN A 265 -11.61 -22.64 -0.24
N VAL A 266 -11.43 -21.68 0.66
CA VAL A 266 -10.13 -21.41 1.32
C VAL A 266 -10.14 -21.76 2.81
N ASN A 267 -11.16 -22.48 3.28
CA ASN A 267 -11.33 -22.85 4.69
C ASN A 267 -11.22 -21.62 5.61
N MET A 268 -12.00 -20.58 5.29
CA MET A 268 -12.03 -19.31 6.02
C MET A 268 -12.32 -19.50 7.51
N ASP A 269 -11.47 -18.94 8.35
CA ASP A 269 -11.72 -18.74 9.77
C ASP A 269 -12.54 -17.45 9.95
N TYR A 270 -13.83 -17.60 10.23
CA TYR A 270 -14.78 -16.49 10.30
C TYR A 270 -14.82 -15.84 11.68
N GLY A 271 -14.69 -14.53 11.73
CA GLY A 271 -14.69 -13.75 12.97
C GLY A 271 -15.37 -12.38 12.84
N CYS A 272 -15.62 -11.77 14.00
CA CYS A 272 -16.28 -10.46 14.12
C CYS A 272 -15.33 -9.28 13.93
N ASP A 273 -14.05 -9.45 14.25
CA ASP A 273 -13.03 -8.41 14.07
C ASP A 273 -12.39 -8.54 12.68
N ALA A 274 -12.12 -9.77 12.25
CA ALA A 274 -11.63 -10.11 10.92
C ALA A 274 -12.03 -11.54 10.55
N SER A 275 -11.92 -11.89 9.27
CA SER A 275 -12.00 -13.29 8.81
C SER A 275 -10.77 -13.60 7.96
N GLY A 276 -10.10 -14.72 8.26
CA GLY A 276 -8.76 -15.03 7.76
C GLY A 276 -8.67 -16.36 7.02
N ALA A 277 -7.85 -16.38 5.97
CA ALA A 277 -7.45 -17.60 5.27
C ALA A 277 -6.02 -17.46 4.76
N HIS A 278 -5.33 -18.57 4.52
CA HIS A 278 -3.99 -18.55 3.96
C HIS A 278 -4.04 -18.40 2.43
N ALA A 279 -3.23 -17.52 1.84
CA ALA A 279 -3.18 -17.36 0.38
C ALA A 279 -2.73 -18.63 -0.35
N SER A 280 -1.99 -19.52 0.34
CA SER A 280 -1.63 -20.85 -0.17
C SER A 280 -2.85 -21.75 -0.44
N ALA A 281 -4.02 -21.46 0.14
CA ALA A 281 -5.27 -22.15 -0.14
C ALA A 281 -5.96 -21.66 -1.44
N VAL A 282 -5.68 -20.43 -1.88
CA VAL A 282 -6.33 -19.79 -3.03
C VAL A 282 -6.20 -20.63 -4.32
N PRO A 283 -5.03 -21.19 -4.69
CA PRO A 283 -4.92 -22.02 -5.89
C PRO A 283 -5.87 -23.22 -5.90
N ASN A 284 -5.99 -23.93 -4.77
CA ASN A 284 -6.91 -25.07 -4.66
C ASN A 284 -8.36 -24.59 -4.62
N GLY A 285 -8.64 -23.45 -3.99
CA GLY A 285 -9.97 -22.85 -3.98
C GLY A 285 -10.45 -22.45 -5.39
N LEU A 286 -9.55 -21.93 -6.23
CA LEU A 286 -9.84 -21.56 -7.62
C LEU A 286 -9.94 -22.78 -8.54
N LYS A 287 -9.01 -23.74 -8.44
CA LYS A 287 -8.96 -24.91 -9.32
C LYS A 287 -9.90 -26.04 -8.94
N GLY A 288 -10.28 -26.10 -7.67
CA GLY A 288 -10.90 -27.27 -7.07
C GLY A 288 -9.86 -28.29 -6.64
N ASN A 289 -10.24 -29.13 -5.69
CA ASN A 289 -9.41 -30.21 -5.19
C ASN A 289 -10.30 -31.33 -4.63
N ALA A 290 -10.39 -32.43 -5.36
CA ALA A 290 -11.25 -33.56 -5.00
C ALA A 290 -10.85 -34.22 -3.67
N PHE A 291 -9.56 -34.22 -3.32
CA PHE A 291 -9.09 -34.80 -2.06
C PHE A 291 -9.62 -34.03 -0.84
N PHE A 292 -9.76 -32.71 -0.96
CA PHE A 292 -10.34 -31.85 0.07
C PHE A 292 -11.85 -31.57 -0.13
N GLY A 293 -12.50 -32.22 -1.10
CA GLY A 293 -13.91 -31.97 -1.42
C GLY A 293 -14.20 -30.56 -1.95
N ILE A 294 -13.19 -29.85 -2.46
CA ILE A 294 -13.32 -28.46 -2.93
C ILE A 294 -13.80 -28.45 -4.38
N THR A 295 -14.95 -27.82 -4.61
CA THR A 295 -15.46 -27.56 -5.96
C THR A 295 -14.91 -26.22 -6.44
N GLY A 296 -14.05 -26.25 -7.47
CA GLY A 296 -13.37 -25.07 -8.00
C GLY A 296 -14.26 -24.09 -8.75
N PHE A 297 -13.71 -22.93 -9.06
CA PHE A 297 -14.38 -21.87 -9.82
C PHE A 297 -14.15 -21.94 -11.33
N GLY A 298 -13.56 -23.03 -11.84
CA GLY A 298 -13.30 -23.23 -13.27
C GLY A 298 -11.93 -22.75 -13.74
N PHE A 299 -11.02 -22.40 -12.83
CA PHE A 299 -9.63 -22.10 -13.17
C PHE A 299 -8.81 -23.39 -13.28
N SER A 300 -7.81 -23.42 -14.16
CA SER A 300 -6.94 -24.59 -14.34
C SER A 300 -5.48 -24.34 -13.94
N SER A 301 -5.04 -23.08 -13.93
CA SER A 301 -3.62 -22.71 -13.85
C SER A 301 -3.26 -21.83 -12.63
N ALA A 302 -4.18 -21.62 -11.69
CA ALA A 302 -3.87 -20.81 -10.50
C ALA A 302 -2.69 -21.40 -9.70
N THR A 303 -1.74 -20.53 -9.35
CA THR A 303 -0.55 -20.84 -8.55
C THR A 303 -0.37 -19.81 -7.45
N HIS A 304 0.42 -20.18 -6.43
CA HIS A 304 0.82 -19.30 -5.33
C HIS A 304 2.33 -19.37 -5.20
N SER A 305 2.98 -18.22 -5.01
CA SER A 305 4.41 -18.09 -4.84
C SER A 305 4.71 -16.99 -3.84
N SER A 306 5.70 -17.20 -2.97
CA SER A 306 6.19 -16.15 -2.08
C SER A 306 6.77 -14.97 -2.88
N TYR A 307 6.56 -13.75 -2.39
CA TYR A 307 7.17 -12.57 -2.99
C TYR A 307 8.62 -12.42 -2.52
N SER A 308 9.56 -12.35 -3.45
CA SER A 308 10.99 -12.20 -3.21
C SER A 308 11.61 -11.23 -4.22
N ALA A 309 12.91 -10.96 -4.08
CA ALA A 309 13.64 -10.19 -5.09
C ALA A 309 13.40 -10.79 -6.49
N GLY A 310 12.92 -9.95 -7.42
CA GLY A 310 12.57 -10.36 -8.78
C GLY A 310 11.11 -10.78 -9.00
N SER A 311 10.31 -11.07 -7.96
CA SER A 311 8.90 -11.48 -8.11
C SER A 311 8.02 -10.43 -8.81
N TYR A 312 8.41 -9.15 -8.76
CA TYR A 312 7.74 -8.06 -9.48
C TYR A 312 7.67 -8.32 -11.00
N THR A 313 8.64 -9.06 -11.57
CA THR A 313 8.65 -9.41 -13.01
C THR A 313 7.50 -10.34 -13.37
N THR A 314 7.14 -11.27 -12.48
CA THR A 314 5.97 -12.14 -12.63
C THR A 314 4.68 -11.34 -12.53
N VAL A 315 4.58 -10.42 -11.57
CA VAL A 315 3.40 -9.52 -11.45
C VAL A 315 3.25 -8.69 -12.72
N LYS A 316 4.32 -8.06 -13.19
CA LYS A 316 4.34 -7.28 -14.43
C LYS A 316 3.91 -8.11 -15.62
N ALA A 317 4.47 -9.31 -15.80
CA ALA A 317 4.10 -10.20 -16.91
C ALA A 317 2.61 -10.61 -16.89
N ASN A 318 2.03 -10.84 -15.72
CA ASN A 318 0.59 -11.09 -15.59
C ASN A 318 -0.23 -9.85 -16.00
N LEU A 319 0.12 -8.67 -15.49
CA LEU A 319 -0.57 -7.42 -15.82
C LEU A 319 -0.43 -7.05 -17.30
N ASP A 320 0.72 -7.34 -17.93
CA ASP A 320 0.93 -7.14 -19.36
C ASP A 320 -0.04 -7.98 -20.21
N ASN A 321 -0.45 -9.15 -19.71
CA ASN A 321 -1.47 -10.03 -20.28
C ASN A 321 -2.89 -9.72 -19.80
N ASN A 322 -3.11 -8.62 -19.07
CA ASN A 322 -4.38 -8.26 -18.44
C ASN A 322 -4.90 -9.34 -17.48
N TRP A 323 -4.00 -9.99 -16.74
CA TRP A 323 -4.35 -10.99 -15.71
C TRP A 323 -4.23 -10.34 -14.33
N PRO A 324 -5.35 -10.04 -13.64
CA PRO A 324 -5.32 -9.52 -12.29
C PRO A 324 -4.58 -10.48 -11.36
N VAL A 325 -3.75 -9.92 -10.47
CA VAL A 325 -2.94 -10.68 -9.52
C VAL A 325 -3.51 -10.48 -8.13
N ILE A 326 -3.80 -11.58 -7.43
CA ILE A 326 -4.09 -11.53 -5.99
C ILE A 326 -2.75 -11.43 -5.26
N LEU A 327 -2.55 -10.34 -4.53
CA LEU A 327 -1.41 -10.14 -3.66
C LEU A 327 -1.86 -10.27 -2.21
N ASP A 328 -1.03 -10.89 -1.39
CA ASP A 328 -1.17 -10.94 0.05
C ASP A 328 0.09 -10.40 0.71
N GLY A 329 0.00 -10.20 2.02
CA GLY A 329 1.10 -9.74 2.84
C GLY A 329 0.76 -9.90 4.30
N CYS A 330 1.79 -9.89 5.14
CA CYS A 330 1.65 -9.74 6.58
C CYS A 330 2.67 -8.71 7.04
N ALA A 331 2.29 -7.89 8.01
CA ALA A 331 3.20 -6.95 8.67
C ALA A 331 3.57 -7.47 10.06
N ASN A 332 4.77 -7.13 10.54
CA ASN A 332 5.22 -7.52 11.87
C ASN A 332 4.82 -6.48 12.93
N ARG A 333 4.57 -5.23 12.53
CA ARG A 333 3.96 -4.20 13.35
C ARG A 333 2.55 -4.64 13.70
N ARG A 334 2.42 -5.13 14.93
CA ARG A 334 1.14 -5.39 15.54
C ARG A 334 0.77 -4.21 16.41
N ASN A 335 -0.42 -3.68 16.14
CA ASN A 335 -1.35 -3.09 17.10
C ASN A 335 -1.67 -1.59 16.95
N ARG A 336 -0.90 -0.76 16.22
CA ARG A 336 -1.26 0.68 16.02
C ARG A 336 -0.67 1.30 14.75
N PHE A 337 -1.50 1.63 13.77
CA PHE A 337 -1.16 2.62 12.74
C PHE A 337 -1.86 3.93 13.04
N LEU A 338 -1.11 5.01 13.30
CA LEU A 338 -1.69 6.29 13.73
C LEU A 338 -2.70 6.12 14.89
N GLY A 339 -2.46 5.21 15.84
CA GLY A 339 -3.40 4.94 16.93
C GLY A 339 -4.64 4.11 16.57
N ILE A 340 -4.82 3.72 15.30
CA ILE A 340 -5.83 2.74 14.86
C ILE A 340 -5.34 1.34 15.23
N ILE A 341 -6.12 0.63 16.05
CA ILE A 341 -5.90 -0.78 16.32
C ILE A 341 -6.53 -1.57 15.18
N TYR A 342 -5.74 -2.42 14.53
CA TYR A 342 -6.21 -3.37 13.54
C TYR A 342 -5.59 -4.73 13.86
N THR A 343 -6.33 -5.80 13.63
CA THR A 343 -5.96 -7.19 13.95
C THR A 343 -5.88 -8.05 12.72
#